data_AF-A0A1G5WCY5-F1
#
_entry.id   AF-A0A1G5WCY5-F1
#
_cell.length_a   1.000
_cell.length_b   1.000
_cell.length_c   1.000
_cell.angle_alpha   90.00
_cell.angle_beta   90.00
_cell.angle_gamma   90.00
#
_symmetry.space_group_name_H-M   'P 1'
#
loop_
_entity.id
_entity.type
_entity.pdbx_description
1 polymer ?
#
loop_
_entity_poly.entity_id
_entity_poly.type
_entity_poly.pdbx_seq_one_letter_code
_entity_poly.pdbx_strand_id
1 'polypeptide(L)'
;MVPKVMIILGSGSDIAIAEKCMDIFEKLEIPYSLKIASAHRTPKLVREIVKQATDAGIEVFIGIAGLAAHLPGAIAAYTPRPVIGVPVDVKTGGIDALDSCVQMPYPSPIATVGIDRGDNGAILAAQFMAIHDDEIRQKVIKLRKEYERKVYDSNKIVDELEDKKYLVKDFLSVENMEISDDEFVEIDDRLIKKDADVAIIAGRHSDLITAKKVAATLDRLKISYNMKVVCPIRSNQKFKSYVKSVENSKIFIGISSNSSQVTGALVGLTDRPVIGVPCENELGREHMLTTVNMPPGVPVATVGINNGRNAGVLTGEILSIKDTNIIELLTKLKDKKINL
;
A
#
# COMPACT_ATOMS: atom_id res chain seq x y z
N MET A 1 -23.03 0.08 13.53
CA MET A 1 -21.83 -0.77 13.73
C MET A 1 -20.73 0.08 14.35
N VAL A 2 -19.81 -0.52 15.13
CA VAL A 2 -18.64 0.20 15.68
C VAL A 2 -17.65 0.47 14.55
N PRO A 3 -17.18 1.71 14.33
CA PRO A 3 -16.20 2.03 13.30
C PRO A 3 -14.90 1.22 13.44
N LYS A 4 -14.40 0.66 12.34
CA LYS A 4 -13.07 0.01 12.24
C LYS A 4 -12.00 0.96 11.70
N VAL A 5 -12.39 1.99 10.93
CA VAL A 5 -11.47 2.96 10.31
C VAL A 5 -11.77 4.39 10.78
N MET A 6 -10.73 5.16 11.07
CA MET A 6 -10.82 6.59 11.40
C MET A 6 -10.19 7.43 10.30
N ILE A 7 -11.00 8.23 9.61
CA ILE A 7 -10.55 9.22 8.62
C ILE A 7 -10.43 10.58 9.32
N ILE A 8 -9.27 11.23 9.22
CA ILE A 8 -9.02 12.55 9.76
C ILE A 8 -8.57 13.49 8.64
N LEU A 9 -9.27 14.61 8.51
CA LEU A 9 -8.99 15.67 7.55
C LEU A 9 -8.27 16.85 8.22
N GLY A 10 -7.27 17.40 7.54
CA GLY A 10 -6.59 18.63 7.99
C GLY A 10 -7.44 19.89 7.81
N SER A 11 -8.37 19.87 6.84
CA SER A 11 -9.25 20.96 6.47
C SER A 11 -10.61 20.44 5.98
N GLY A 12 -11.68 21.24 6.13
CA GLY A 12 -12.99 20.92 5.54
C GLY A 12 -12.99 20.96 4.01
N SER A 13 -12.02 21.63 3.39
CA SER A 13 -11.82 21.59 1.94
C SER A 13 -11.48 20.20 1.41
N ASP A 14 -10.97 19.31 2.26
CA ASP A 14 -10.47 18.00 1.87
C ASP A 14 -11.59 16.93 1.84
N ILE A 15 -12.85 17.33 2.11
CA ILE A 15 -14.02 16.43 2.17
C ILE A 15 -14.18 15.63 0.87
N ALA A 16 -14.00 16.26 -0.30
CA ALA A 16 -14.14 15.57 -1.59
C ALA A 16 -13.15 14.40 -1.75
N ILE A 17 -11.99 14.43 -1.08
CA ILE A 17 -11.05 13.31 -1.08
C ILE A 17 -11.49 12.24 -0.08
N ALA A 18 -12.03 12.63 1.09
CA ALA A 18 -12.63 11.67 2.02
C ALA A 18 -13.86 10.97 1.43
N GLU A 19 -14.67 11.64 0.62
CA GLU A 19 -15.81 11.02 -0.08
C GLU A 19 -15.37 9.82 -0.92
N LYS A 20 -14.22 9.91 -1.61
CA LYS A 20 -13.64 8.76 -2.32
C LYS A 20 -13.33 7.58 -1.38
N CYS A 21 -12.90 7.84 -0.14
CA CYS A 21 -12.70 6.80 0.85
C CYS A 21 -14.05 6.19 1.27
N MET A 22 -15.02 7.05 1.58
CA MET A 22 -16.35 6.68 2.06
C MET A 22 -17.08 5.82 1.02
N ASP A 23 -17.06 6.19 -0.25
CA ASP A 23 -17.67 5.43 -1.34
C ASP A 23 -17.14 3.99 -1.42
N ILE A 24 -15.84 3.79 -1.17
CA ILE A 24 -15.24 2.45 -1.12
C ILE A 24 -15.66 1.71 0.14
N PHE A 25 -15.66 2.36 1.30
CA PHE A 25 -16.07 1.72 2.54
C PHE A 25 -17.55 1.33 2.56
N GLU A 26 -18.43 2.15 1.98
CA GLU A 26 -19.85 1.81 1.81
C GLU A 26 -20.01 0.57 0.90
N LYS A 27 -19.28 0.50 -0.22
CA LYS A 27 -19.28 -0.69 -1.11
C LYS A 27 -18.76 -1.95 -0.43
N LEU A 28 -17.78 -1.82 0.46
CA LEU A 28 -17.19 -2.93 1.19
C LEU A 28 -17.92 -3.22 2.51
N GLU A 29 -18.92 -2.41 2.86
CA GLU A 29 -19.67 -2.47 4.13
C GLU A 29 -18.75 -2.39 5.36
N ILE A 30 -17.72 -1.55 5.28
CA ILE A 30 -16.75 -1.34 6.36
C ILE A 30 -17.17 -0.09 7.14
N PRO A 31 -17.47 -0.19 8.45
CA PRO A 31 -17.86 0.98 9.22
C PRO A 31 -16.66 1.90 9.48
N TYR A 32 -16.85 3.20 9.27
CA TYR A 32 -15.82 4.22 9.43
C TYR A 32 -16.33 5.43 10.23
N SER A 33 -15.41 6.29 10.66
CA SER A 33 -15.73 7.60 11.23
C SER A 33 -14.87 8.67 10.58
N LEU A 34 -15.46 9.86 10.37
CA LEU A 34 -14.78 11.03 9.81
C LEU A 34 -14.67 12.13 10.88
N LYS A 35 -13.52 12.79 10.96
CA LYS A 35 -13.30 13.99 11.77
C LYS A 35 -12.45 15.01 11.03
N ILE A 36 -12.63 16.29 11.33
CA ILE A 36 -11.76 17.37 10.86
C ILE A 36 -10.93 17.85 12.05
N ALA A 37 -9.62 17.66 11.98
CA ALA A 37 -8.67 18.12 12.99
C ALA A 37 -7.32 18.42 12.33
N SER A 38 -6.82 19.63 12.56
CA SER A 38 -5.61 20.13 11.90
C SER A 38 -4.39 19.91 12.80
N ALA A 39 -3.35 19.27 12.27
CA ALA A 39 -2.09 19.09 12.98
C ALA A 39 -1.43 20.42 13.39
N HIS A 40 -1.66 21.50 12.64
CA HIS A 40 -1.08 22.81 12.93
C HIS A 40 -1.99 23.69 13.79
N ARG A 41 -3.32 23.63 13.58
CA ARG A 41 -4.28 24.54 14.24
C ARG A 41 -4.93 23.92 15.47
N THR A 42 -5.15 22.61 15.49
CA THR A 42 -5.79 21.90 16.59
C THR A 42 -5.02 20.64 17.01
N PRO A 43 -3.70 20.72 17.29
CA PRO A 43 -2.86 19.56 17.58
C PRO A 43 -3.32 18.74 18.79
N LYS A 44 -3.86 19.39 19.83
CA LYS A 44 -4.44 18.70 21.00
C LYS A 44 -5.64 17.84 20.60
N LEU A 45 -6.50 18.35 19.72
CA LEU A 45 -7.67 17.61 19.24
C LEU A 45 -7.26 16.39 18.42
N VAL A 46 -6.27 16.52 17.53
CA VAL A 46 -5.71 15.38 16.77
C VAL A 46 -5.27 14.28 17.72
N ARG A 47 -4.47 14.63 18.74
CA ARG A 47 -4.00 13.68 19.76
C ARG A 47 -5.15 12.97 20.48
N GLU A 48 -6.13 13.73 20.96
CA GLU A 48 -7.26 13.15 21.70
C GLU A 48 -8.13 12.25 20.83
N ILE A 49 -8.42 12.66 19.59
CA ILE A 49 -9.14 11.82 18.63
C ILE A 49 -8.40 10.50 18.42
N VAL A 50 -7.09 10.54 18.13
CA VAL A 50 -6.31 9.35 17.79
C VAL A 50 -6.21 8.39 18.98
N LYS A 51 -5.98 8.90 20.19
CA LYS A 51 -5.92 8.06 21.40
C LYS A 51 -7.25 7.40 21.69
N GLN A 52 -8.33 8.19 21.76
CA GLN A 52 -9.65 7.66 22.06
C GLN A 52 -10.14 6.69 20.97
N ALA A 53 -9.86 6.99 19.70
CA ALA A 53 -10.14 6.09 18.58
C ALA A 53 -9.38 4.77 18.70
N THR A 54 -8.09 4.82 19.07
CA THR A 54 -7.27 3.62 19.28
C THR A 54 -7.84 2.77 20.41
N ASP A 55 -8.18 3.40 21.55
CA ASP A 55 -8.76 2.72 22.72
C ASP A 55 -10.16 2.14 22.42
N ALA A 56 -10.92 2.80 21.55
CA ALA A 56 -12.23 2.33 21.08
C ALA A 56 -12.14 1.19 20.04
N GLY A 57 -10.94 0.74 19.67
CA GLY A 57 -10.74 -0.43 18.81
C GLY A 57 -10.59 -0.12 17.32
N ILE A 58 -10.31 1.13 16.92
CA ILE A 58 -9.95 1.45 15.53
C ILE A 58 -8.73 0.64 15.10
N GLU A 59 -8.81 0.07 13.91
CA GLU A 59 -7.82 -0.84 13.33
C GLU A 59 -6.87 -0.09 12.39
N VAL A 60 -7.38 0.88 11.62
CA VAL A 60 -6.61 1.64 10.63
C VAL A 60 -6.98 3.12 10.69
N PHE A 61 -5.98 4.00 10.55
CA PHE A 61 -6.21 5.45 10.41
C PHE A 61 -5.90 5.91 8.98
N ILE A 62 -6.67 6.87 8.48
CA ILE A 62 -6.42 7.57 7.23
C ILE A 62 -6.29 9.06 7.53
N GLY A 63 -5.10 9.63 7.29
CA GLY A 63 -4.86 11.06 7.35
C GLY A 63 -4.85 11.67 5.95
N ILE A 64 -5.66 12.71 5.75
CA ILE A 64 -5.77 13.41 4.46
C ILE A 64 -5.34 14.87 4.67
N ALA A 65 -4.31 15.30 3.96
CA ALA A 65 -3.78 16.66 4.10
C ALA A 65 -2.99 17.10 2.85
N GLY A 66 -3.07 18.41 2.55
CA GLY A 66 -2.27 19.07 1.52
C GLY A 66 -1.17 19.96 2.09
N LEU A 67 -0.37 20.56 1.19
CA LEU A 67 0.76 21.44 1.51
C LEU A 67 1.80 20.73 2.42
N ALA A 68 2.22 21.34 3.53
CA ALA A 68 3.03 20.68 4.55
C ALA A 68 2.20 19.65 5.33
N ALA A 69 1.93 18.50 4.70
CA ALA A 69 0.96 17.50 5.13
C ALA A 69 1.42 16.68 6.35
N HIS A 70 1.55 17.33 7.51
CA HIS A 70 2.02 16.68 8.75
C HIS A 70 0.96 15.85 9.47
N LEU A 71 -0.30 15.88 9.03
CA LEU A 71 -1.39 15.20 9.75
C LEU A 71 -1.19 13.67 9.82
N PRO A 72 -0.90 12.95 8.73
CA PRO A 72 -0.61 11.52 8.80
C PRO A 72 0.54 11.18 9.78
N GLY A 73 1.62 11.97 9.78
CA GLY A 73 2.74 11.79 10.71
C GLY A 73 2.36 12.08 12.17
N ALA A 74 1.54 13.11 12.40
CA ALA A 74 1.02 13.42 13.73
C ALA A 74 0.12 12.28 14.25
N ILE A 75 -0.69 11.66 13.40
CA ILE A 75 -1.51 10.50 13.76
C ILE A 75 -0.59 9.32 14.14
N ALA A 76 0.39 8.99 13.30
CA ALA A 76 1.32 7.87 13.52
C ALA A 76 2.13 8.00 14.82
N ALA A 77 2.33 9.22 15.33
CA ALA A 77 2.99 9.47 16.61
C ALA A 77 2.12 9.14 17.84
N TYR A 78 0.80 9.01 17.68
CA TYR A 78 -0.14 8.82 18.79
C TYR A 78 -0.84 7.45 18.80
N THR A 79 -0.51 6.55 17.86
CA THR A 79 -1.12 5.21 17.78
C THR A 79 -0.10 4.16 17.34
N PRO A 80 -0.22 2.91 17.81
CA PRO A 80 0.51 1.77 17.25
C PRO A 80 -0.15 1.22 15.98
N ARG A 81 -1.35 1.69 15.61
CA ARG A 81 -2.10 1.23 14.44
C ARG A 81 -1.49 1.75 13.13
N PRO A 82 -1.62 1.01 12.02
CA PRO A 82 -1.14 1.47 10.73
C PRO A 82 -1.87 2.75 10.31
N VAL A 83 -1.10 3.69 9.76
CA VAL A 83 -1.61 4.98 9.27
C VAL A 83 -1.37 5.08 7.77
N ILE A 84 -2.44 5.36 7.03
CA ILE A 84 -2.42 5.63 5.60
C ILE A 84 -2.43 7.15 5.40
N GLY A 85 -1.48 7.64 4.61
CA GLY A 85 -1.40 9.05 4.21
C GLY A 85 -1.97 9.23 2.81
N VAL A 86 -2.93 10.15 2.66
CA VAL A 86 -3.44 10.59 1.36
C VAL A 86 -3.02 12.04 1.14
N PRO A 87 -1.96 12.29 0.35
CA PRO A 87 -1.53 13.63 -0.01
C PRO A 87 -2.61 14.32 -0.85
N VAL A 88 -2.87 15.60 -0.58
CA VAL A 88 -3.87 16.39 -1.34
C VAL A 88 -3.17 17.39 -2.24
N ASP A 89 -3.62 17.47 -3.50
CA ASP A 89 -3.19 18.55 -4.39
C ASP A 89 -3.87 19.87 -4.02
N VAL A 90 -3.06 20.92 -3.84
CA VAL A 90 -3.54 22.25 -3.46
C VAL A 90 -2.85 23.34 -4.27
N LYS A 91 -1.50 23.30 -4.38
CA LYS A 91 -0.72 24.34 -5.07
C LYS A 91 0.41 23.83 -5.96
N THR A 92 1.04 22.72 -5.62
CA THR A 92 2.26 22.22 -6.30
C THR A 92 2.04 20.87 -6.98
N GLY A 93 0.82 20.57 -7.42
CA GLY A 93 0.48 19.25 -7.95
C GLY A 93 0.55 18.17 -6.89
N GLY A 94 0.37 18.53 -5.61
CA GLY A 94 0.45 17.64 -4.44
C GLY A 94 1.84 17.09 -4.09
N ILE A 95 2.91 17.52 -4.78
CA ILE A 95 4.27 16.99 -4.54
C ILE A 95 4.77 17.36 -3.15
N ASP A 96 4.49 18.57 -2.67
CA ASP A 96 4.80 19.01 -1.32
C ASP A 96 4.13 18.14 -0.24
N ALA A 97 2.84 17.83 -0.44
CA ALA A 97 2.08 16.95 0.45
C ALA A 97 2.61 15.51 0.40
N LEU A 98 2.97 15.03 -0.80
CA LEU A 98 3.50 13.70 -1.00
C LEU A 98 4.82 13.51 -0.25
N ASP A 99 5.78 14.42 -0.47
CA ASP A 99 7.08 14.40 0.23
C ASP A 99 6.90 14.47 1.75
N SER A 100 5.97 15.31 2.22
CA SER A 100 5.65 15.47 3.65
C SER A 100 5.08 14.19 4.27
N CYS A 101 4.34 13.39 3.50
CA CYS A 101 3.75 12.13 3.97
C CYS A 101 4.74 10.97 3.89
N VAL A 102 5.46 10.81 2.77
CA VAL A 102 6.19 9.57 2.47
C VAL A 102 7.58 9.50 3.13
N GLN A 103 8.27 10.63 3.29
CA GLN A 103 9.66 10.69 3.75
C GLN A 103 9.80 10.64 5.29
N MET A 104 9.07 9.73 5.93
CA MET A 104 9.09 9.63 7.39
C MET A 104 10.40 9.06 7.94
N PRO A 105 10.91 9.60 9.06
CA PRO A 105 12.06 9.02 9.73
C PRO A 105 11.71 7.68 10.38
N TYR A 106 12.73 6.84 10.56
CA TYR A 106 12.59 5.62 11.36
C TYR A 106 12.44 5.97 12.85
N PRO A 107 11.54 5.32 13.62
CA PRO A 107 10.70 4.16 13.30
C PRO A 107 9.20 4.46 13.09
N SER A 108 8.85 5.59 12.46
CA SER A 108 7.45 6.03 12.35
C SER A 108 6.96 5.97 10.90
N PRO A 109 6.57 4.80 10.38
CA PRO A 109 6.12 4.68 9.00
C PRO A 109 4.77 5.38 8.75
N ILE A 110 4.55 5.72 7.48
CA ILE A 110 3.23 6.02 6.92
C ILE A 110 3.10 5.19 5.64
N ALA A 111 1.94 4.58 5.43
CA ALA A 111 1.57 3.93 4.17
C ALA A 111 1.01 4.99 3.21
N THR A 112 1.86 5.64 2.43
CA THR A 112 1.44 6.73 1.55
C THR A 112 0.90 6.18 0.22
N VAL A 113 -0.28 6.64 -0.17
CA VAL A 113 -0.88 6.38 -1.50
C VAL A 113 -0.70 7.59 -2.41
N GLY A 114 -1.07 7.44 -3.70
CA GLY A 114 -0.99 8.52 -4.68
C GLY A 114 -1.76 9.79 -4.27
N ILE A 115 -1.37 10.92 -4.85
CA ILE A 115 -2.02 12.22 -4.60
C ILE A 115 -3.51 12.13 -4.95
N ASP A 116 -4.36 12.65 -4.06
CA ASP A 116 -5.83 12.64 -4.14
C ASP A 116 -6.49 11.25 -4.22
N ARG A 117 -5.73 10.17 -3.99
CA ARG A 117 -6.21 8.77 -4.08
C ARG A 117 -6.85 8.28 -2.78
N GLY A 118 -7.88 8.98 -2.31
CA GLY A 118 -8.69 8.53 -1.17
C GLY A 118 -9.31 7.15 -1.38
N ASP A 119 -9.69 6.82 -2.62
CA ASP A 119 -10.14 5.50 -3.05
C ASP A 119 -9.10 4.41 -2.76
N ASN A 120 -7.86 4.58 -3.23
CA ASN A 120 -6.78 3.62 -2.94
C ASN A 120 -6.43 3.59 -1.45
N GLY A 121 -6.55 4.70 -0.74
CA GLY A 121 -6.39 4.74 0.72
C GLY A 121 -7.39 3.82 1.44
N ALA A 122 -8.66 3.85 1.01
CA ALA A 122 -9.69 2.98 1.57
C ALA A 122 -9.52 1.50 1.17
N ILE A 123 -9.17 1.22 -0.10
CA ILE A 123 -8.89 -0.16 -0.54
C ILE A 123 -7.70 -0.72 0.24
N LEU A 124 -6.66 0.06 0.46
CA LEU A 124 -5.49 -0.36 1.23
C LEU A 124 -5.83 -0.63 2.70
N ALA A 125 -6.66 0.22 3.32
CA ALA A 125 -7.16 -0.02 4.68
C ALA A 125 -7.93 -1.34 4.76
N ALA A 126 -8.79 -1.62 3.76
CA ALA A 126 -9.50 -2.88 3.66
C ALA A 126 -8.55 -4.07 3.49
N GLN A 127 -7.50 -3.95 2.67
CA GLN A 127 -6.47 -4.99 2.53
C GLN A 127 -5.71 -5.26 3.84
N PHE A 128 -5.44 -4.24 4.65
CA PHE A 128 -4.81 -4.42 5.97
C PHE A 128 -5.72 -5.23 6.90
N MET A 129 -7.00 -4.89 6.99
CA MET A 129 -7.97 -5.63 7.81
C MET A 129 -8.25 -7.04 7.28
N ALA A 130 -8.24 -7.21 5.95
CA ALA A 130 -8.47 -8.49 5.25
C ALA A 130 -7.46 -9.59 5.62
N ILE A 131 -6.30 -9.24 6.18
CA ILE A 131 -5.34 -10.22 6.71
C ILE A 131 -5.96 -11.08 7.82
N HIS A 132 -6.91 -10.53 8.57
CA HIS A 132 -7.55 -11.16 9.72
C HIS A 132 -9.06 -11.38 9.51
N ASP A 133 -9.59 -11.04 8.34
CA ASP A 133 -11.02 -11.03 8.05
C ASP A 133 -11.26 -11.46 6.59
N ASP A 134 -11.55 -12.77 6.42
CA ASP A 134 -11.76 -13.38 5.11
C ASP A 134 -12.97 -12.79 4.37
N GLU A 135 -13.98 -12.28 5.09
CA GLU A 135 -15.14 -11.66 4.47
C GLU A 135 -14.75 -10.35 3.78
N ILE A 136 -13.99 -9.49 4.49
CA ILE A 136 -13.42 -8.27 3.89
C ILE A 136 -12.52 -8.65 2.71
N ARG A 137 -11.72 -9.71 2.83
CA ARG A 137 -10.86 -10.18 1.74
C ARG A 137 -11.65 -10.52 0.48
N GLN A 138 -12.75 -11.25 0.59
CA GLN A 138 -13.60 -11.58 -0.57
C GLN A 138 -14.22 -10.32 -1.18
N LYS A 139 -14.66 -9.36 -0.37
CA LYS A 139 -15.18 -8.07 -0.86
C LYS A 139 -14.12 -7.28 -1.63
N VAL A 140 -12.86 -7.24 -1.14
CA VAL A 140 -11.73 -6.62 -1.85
C VAL A 140 -11.44 -7.32 -3.17
N ILE A 141 -11.40 -8.66 -3.20
CA ILE A 141 -11.20 -9.42 -4.44
C ILE A 141 -12.28 -9.10 -5.46
N LYS A 142 -13.55 -9.07 -5.04
CA LYS A 142 -14.68 -8.71 -5.90
C LYS A 142 -14.55 -7.28 -6.44
N LEU A 143 -14.26 -6.31 -5.57
CA LEU A 143 -14.06 -4.92 -5.97
C LEU A 143 -12.93 -4.79 -7.02
N ARG A 144 -11.83 -5.52 -6.86
CA ARG A 144 -10.72 -5.51 -7.81
C ARG A 144 -11.11 -6.10 -9.17
N LYS A 145 -11.91 -7.17 -9.20
CA LYS A 145 -12.49 -7.71 -10.45
C LYS A 145 -13.43 -6.72 -11.14
N GLU A 146 -14.13 -5.85 -10.39
CA GLU A 146 -14.94 -4.78 -10.98
C GLU A 146 -14.08 -3.73 -11.68
N TYR A 147 -12.91 -3.36 -11.13
CA TYR A 147 -11.96 -2.48 -11.82
C TYR A 147 -11.41 -3.12 -13.10
N GLU A 148 -11.07 -4.40 -13.05
CA GLU A 148 -10.65 -5.15 -14.24
C GLU A 148 -11.75 -5.16 -15.31
N ARG A 149 -12.99 -5.48 -14.93
CA ARG A 149 -14.14 -5.49 -15.83
C ARG A 149 -14.40 -4.12 -16.47
N LYS A 150 -14.25 -3.03 -15.72
CA LYS A 150 -14.36 -1.68 -16.27
C LYS A 150 -13.38 -1.42 -17.41
N VAL A 151 -12.16 -1.95 -17.33
CA VAL A 151 -11.17 -1.82 -18.41
C VAL A 151 -11.65 -2.60 -19.64
N TYR A 152 -12.12 -3.84 -19.46
CA TYR A 152 -12.69 -4.61 -20.57
C TYR A 152 -13.88 -3.91 -21.23
N ASP A 153 -14.83 -3.43 -20.43
CA ASP A 153 -16.00 -2.71 -20.94
C ASP A 153 -15.62 -1.38 -21.62
N SER A 154 -14.52 -0.73 -21.22
CA SER A 154 -14.02 0.49 -21.87
C SER A 154 -13.51 0.24 -23.29
N ASN A 155 -13.17 -1.00 -23.67
CA ASN A 155 -12.77 -1.30 -25.05
C ASN A 155 -13.91 -1.07 -26.06
N LYS A 156 -15.18 -1.15 -25.63
CA LYS A 156 -16.34 -0.84 -26.48
C LYS A 156 -16.32 0.59 -27.02
N ILE A 157 -15.70 1.52 -26.27
CA ILE A 157 -15.51 2.90 -26.72
C ILE A 157 -14.71 2.94 -28.02
N VAL A 158 -13.71 2.06 -28.18
CA VAL A 158 -12.87 1.99 -29.39
C VAL A 158 -13.70 1.52 -30.59
N ASP A 159 -14.62 0.59 -30.38
CA ASP A 159 -15.50 0.07 -31.43
C ASP A 159 -16.49 1.12 -31.94
N GLU A 160 -16.99 1.96 -31.02
CA GLU A 160 -18.00 3.00 -31.25
C GLU A 160 -17.43 4.32 -31.80
N LEU A 161 -16.11 4.44 -32.01
CA LEU A 161 -15.51 5.65 -32.60
C LEU A 161 -16.01 5.88 -34.04
N GLU A 162 -16.70 7.01 -34.26
CA GLU A 162 -17.30 7.39 -35.55
C GLU A 162 -16.24 7.68 -36.64
N ASP A 163 -15.11 8.31 -36.29
CA ASP A 163 -14.03 8.63 -37.23
C ASP A 163 -12.81 7.73 -37.01
N LYS A 164 -12.82 6.55 -37.65
CA LYS A 164 -11.70 5.59 -37.62
C LYS A 164 -10.53 5.97 -38.54
N LYS A 165 -10.37 7.24 -38.92
CA LYS A 165 -9.30 7.74 -39.83
C LYS A 165 -7.90 7.25 -39.47
N TYR A 166 -7.62 7.03 -38.18
CA TYR A 166 -6.33 6.51 -37.69
C TYR A 166 -6.37 5.03 -37.25
N LEU A 167 -7.54 4.38 -37.23
CA LEU A 167 -7.77 2.98 -36.80
C LEU A 167 -8.19 2.07 -37.96
N VAL A 168 -7.72 2.35 -39.17
CA VAL A 168 -8.17 1.73 -40.43
C VAL A 168 -7.75 0.25 -40.58
N LYS A 169 -6.88 -0.26 -39.69
CA LYS A 169 -6.35 -1.63 -39.73
C LYS A 169 -6.45 -2.34 -38.39
N ASP A 170 -7.53 -2.13 -37.65
CA ASP A 170 -7.79 -2.91 -36.45
C ASP A 170 -8.30 -4.32 -36.86
N PHE A 171 -7.46 -5.34 -36.65
CA PHE A 171 -7.73 -6.73 -37.03
C PHE A 171 -7.79 -7.66 -35.82
N LEU A 172 -7.64 -7.13 -34.61
CA LEU A 172 -7.57 -7.88 -33.37
C LEU A 172 -8.56 -7.28 -32.36
N SER A 173 -9.82 -7.73 -32.41
CA SER A 173 -10.81 -7.30 -31.41
C SER A 173 -10.59 -8.01 -30.08
N VAL A 174 -10.69 -7.26 -28.98
CA VAL A 174 -10.52 -7.79 -27.62
C VAL A 174 -11.55 -8.87 -27.29
N GLU A 175 -12.77 -8.76 -27.83
CA GLU A 175 -13.83 -9.77 -27.65
C GLU A 175 -13.48 -11.15 -28.24
N ASN A 176 -12.62 -11.19 -29.26
CA ASN A 176 -12.22 -12.42 -29.95
C ASN A 176 -10.80 -12.89 -29.59
N MET A 177 -10.12 -12.21 -28.65
CA MET A 177 -8.80 -12.64 -28.19
C MET A 177 -8.94 -13.77 -27.17
N GLU A 178 -8.34 -14.92 -27.47
CA GLU A 178 -8.01 -15.91 -26.45
C GLU A 178 -6.81 -15.42 -25.65
N ILE A 179 -7.04 -14.93 -24.44
CA ILE A 179 -5.98 -14.59 -23.50
C ILE A 179 -5.55 -15.90 -22.84
N SER A 180 -4.33 -16.36 -23.14
CA SER A 180 -3.77 -17.55 -22.50
C SER A 180 -3.60 -17.33 -21.00
N ASP A 181 -3.89 -18.37 -20.21
CA ASP A 181 -3.53 -18.38 -18.79
C ASP A 181 -2.02 -18.13 -18.60
N ASP A 182 -1.67 -17.58 -17.45
CA ASP A 182 -0.28 -17.29 -17.12
C ASP A 182 0.59 -18.55 -17.15
N GLU A 183 1.64 -18.54 -17.97
CA GLU A 183 2.65 -19.59 -17.99
C GLU A 183 3.53 -19.54 -16.73
N PHE A 184 3.51 -20.63 -15.97
CA PHE A 184 4.35 -20.81 -14.79
C PHE A 184 5.52 -21.74 -15.11
N VAL A 185 6.69 -21.41 -14.56
CA VAL A 185 7.90 -22.22 -14.66
C VAL A 185 8.21 -22.84 -13.32
N GLU A 186 8.76 -24.05 -13.35
CA GLU A 186 9.22 -24.74 -12.15
C GLU A 186 10.33 -23.93 -11.47
N ILE A 187 10.19 -23.76 -10.15
CA ILE A 187 11.14 -23.02 -9.32
C ILE A 187 11.63 -23.92 -8.19
N ASP A 188 12.93 -23.84 -7.90
CA ASP A 188 13.52 -24.54 -6.75
C ASP A 188 12.95 -23.95 -5.45
N ASP A 189 11.99 -24.67 -4.86
CA ASP A 189 11.22 -24.25 -3.69
C ASP A 189 11.82 -24.73 -2.36
N ARG A 190 12.96 -25.46 -2.40
CA ARG A 190 13.61 -26.01 -1.19
C ARG A 190 13.99 -24.96 -0.15
N LEU A 191 14.22 -23.72 -0.59
CA LEU A 191 14.57 -22.58 0.27
C LEU A 191 13.37 -21.64 0.55
N ILE A 192 12.19 -21.96 0.04
CA ILE A 192 10.97 -21.16 0.23
C ILE A 192 10.23 -21.71 1.44
N LYS A 193 10.13 -20.88 2.48
CA LYS A 193 9.31 -21.20 3.63
C LYS A 193 7.84 -20.96 3.27
N LYS A 194 7.08 -22.03 3.03
CA LYS A 194 5.65 -21.94 2.62
C LYS A 194 4.77 -21.22 3.64
N ASP A 195 5.16 -21.20 4.92
CA ASP A 195 4.39 -20.58 6.00
C ASP A 195 4.95 -19.22 6.45
N ALA A 196 5.73 -18.54 5.59
CA ALA A 196 6.25 -17.22 5.93
C ALA A 196 5.16 -16.15 5.82
N ASP A 197 5.01 -15.31 6.85
CA ASP A 197 4.02 -14.22 6.89
C ASP A 197 4.29 -13.16 5.83
N VAL A 198 5.55 -12.96 5.42
CA VAL A 198 5.98 -11.87 4.55
C VAL A 198 6.81 -12.38 3.37
N ALA A 199 6.58 -11.86 2.18
CA ALA A 199 7.43 -12.09 1.01
C ALA A 199 8.16 -10.79 0.60
N ILE A 200 9.47 -10.75 0.79
CA ILE A 200 10.34 -9.63 0.37
C ILE A 200 10.87 -9.92 -1.04
N ILE A 201 10.59 -9.04 -1.99
CA ILE A 201 11.03 -9.18 -3.37
C ILE A 201 11.85 -7.96 -3.78
N ALA A 202 13.13 -8.19 -4.05
CA ALA A 202 14.04 -7.18 -4.57
C ALA A 202 14.17 -7.31 -6.09
N GLY A 203 14.06 -6.17 -6.78
CA GLY A 203 14.15 -6.14 -8.24
C GLY A 203 15.56 -6.38 -8.78
N ARG A 204 16.59 -5.98 -8.03
CA ARG A 204 18.01 -6.12 -8.40
C ARG A 204 18.84 -6.58 -7.21
N HIS A 205 20.03 -7.11 -7.48
CA HIS A 205 20.98 -7.49 -6.43
C HIS A 205 21.43 -6.30 -5.57
N SER A 206 21.61 -5.12 -6.16
CA SER A 206 21.92 -3.88 -5.42
C SER A 206 20.87 -3.55 -4.36
N ASP A 207 19.61 -3.87 -4.65
CA ASP A 207 18.46 -3.53 -3.83
C ASP A 207 18.37 -4.44 -2.58
N LEU A 208 19.20 -5.50 -2.52
CA LEU A 208 19.34 -6.36 -1.35
C LEU A 208 19.83 -5.61 -0.11
N ILE A 209 20.54 -4.49 -0.27
CA ILE A 209 20.95 -3.66 0.88
C ILE A 209 19.69 -3.16 1.62
N THR A 210 18.69 -2.69 0.87
CA THR A 210 17.41 -2.27 1.44
C THR A 210 16.59 -3.47 1.91
N ALA A 211 16.60 -4.58 1.17
CA ALA A 211 15.93 -5.83 1.59
C ALA A 211 16.43 -6.34 2.94
N LYS A 212 17.75 -6.32 3.16
CA LYS A 212 18.37 -6.71 4.44
C LYS A 212 17.94 -5.78 5.58
N LYS A 213 17.71 -4.49 5.32
CA LYS A 213 17.16 -3.56 6.32
C LYS A 213 15.72 -3.91 6.71
N VAL A 214 14.90 -4.36 5.75
CA VAL A 214 13.55 -4.88 6.01
C VAL A 214 13.65 -6.12 6.89
N ALA A 215 14.40 -7.13 6.45
CA ALA A 215 14.65 -8.39 7.15
C ALA A 215 15.09 -8.17 8.60
N ALA A 216 16.09 -7.30 8.83
CA ALA A 216 16.58 -6.99 10.16
C ALA A 216 15.51 -6.39 11.10
N THR A 217 14.54 -5.62 10.57
CA THR A 217 13.41 -5.14 11.36
C THR A 217 12.40 -6.27 11.63
N LEU A 218 12.10 -7.12 10.64
CA LEU A 218 11.19 -8.26 10.82
C LEU A 218 11.73 -9.28 11.83
N ASP A 219 13.04 -9.55 11.82
CA ASP A 219 13.72 -10.41 12.81
C ASP A 219 13.51 -9.89 14.24
N ARG A 220 13.63 -8.57 14.45
CA ARG A 220 13.39 -7.92 15.75
C ARG A 220 11.93 -8.03 16.21
N LEU A 221 11.01 -8.04 15.26
CA LEU A 221 9.57 -8.21 15.51
C LEU A 221 9.15 -9.69 15.53
N LYS A 222 10.10 -10.63 15.35
CA LYS A 222 9.86 -12.08 15.26
C LYS A 222 8.85 -12.47 14.16
N ILE A 223 8.82 -11.70 13.07
CA ILE A 223 7.93 -11.95 11.92
C ILE A 223 8.68 -12.81 10.90
N SER A 224 8.05 -13.88 10.44
CA SER A 224 8.66 -14.79 9.47
C SER A 224 8.60 -14.24 8.05
N TYR A 225 9.67 -14.42 7.27
CA TYR A 225 9.73 -13.91 5.90
C TYR A 225 10.49 -14.82 4.93
N ASN A 226 10.13 -14.72 3.65
CA ASN A 226 10.95 -15.13 2.52
C ASN A 226 11.60 -13.91 1.88
N MET A 227 12.77 -14.09 1.26
CA MET A 227 13.44 -13.04 0.50
C MET A 227 13.97 -13.57 -0.82
N LYS A 228 13.64 -12.89 -1.94
CA LYS A 228 14.11 -13.27 -3.28
C LYS A 228 14.49 -12.04 -4.10
N VAL A 229 15.52 -12.20 -4.93
CA VAL A 229 15.82 -11.25 -6.01
C VAL A 229 15.20 -11.79 -7.29
N VAL A 230 14.19 -11.09 -7.81
CA VAL A 230 13.54 -11.45 -9.07
C VAL A 230 12.90 -10.20 -9.68
N CYS A 231 13.19 -9.95 -10.96
CA CYS A 231 12.71 -8.78 -11.68
C CYS A 231 11.55 -9.18 -12.60
N PRO A 232 10.35 -8.58 -12.48
CA PRO A 232 9.23 -8.90 -13.35
C PRO A 232 9.50 -8.53 -14.82
N ILE A 233 10.27 -7.47 -15.08
CA ILE A 233 10.59 -7.04 -16.45
C ILE A 233 11.56 -7.99 -17.13
N ARG A 234 12.62 -8.42 -16.43
CA ARG A 234 13.67 -9.29 -17.01
C ARG A 234 13.33 -10.77 -16.95
N SER A 235 12.41 -11.18 -16.08
CA SER A 235 12.12 -12.59 -15.80
C SER A 235 10.66 -12.76 -15.36
N ASN A 236 9.72 -12.33 -16.20
CA ASN A 236 8.29 -12.32 -15.92
C ASN A 236 7.73 -13.66 -15.42
N GLN A 237 7.94 -14.75 -16.17
CA GLN A 237 7.44 -16.08 -15.78
C GLN A 237 7.99 -16.53 -14.41
N LYS A 238 9.29 -16.33 -14.14
CA LYS A 238 9.91 -16.66 -12.84
C LYS A 238 9.34 -15.80 -11.71
N PHE A 239 9.08 -14.52 -11.98
CA PHE A 239 8.46 -13.60 -11.03
C PHE A 239 7.05 -14.07 -10.65
N LYS A 240 6.20 -14.33 -11.64
CA LYS A 240 4.83 -14.85 -11.44
C LYS A 240 4.83 -16.17 -10.68
N SER A 241 5.72 -17.09 -11.07
CA SER A 241 5.87 -18.39 -10.41
C SER A 241 6.30 -18.25 -8.96
N TYR A 242 7.24 -17.34 -8.67
CA TYR A 242 7.64 -17.06 -7.29
C TYR A 242 6.49 -16.49 -6.46
N VAL A 243 5.79 -15.46 -6.96
CA VAL A 243 4.64 -14.86 -6.26
C VAL A 243 3.57 -15.91 -5.94
N LYS A 244 3.29 -16.82 -6.89
CA LYS A 244 2.37 -17.95 -6.68
C LYS A 244 2.88 -18.94 -5.62
N SER A 245 4.18 -19.24 -5.59
CA SER A 245 4.74 -20.18 -4.60
C SER A 245 4.73 -19.68 -3.15
N VAL A 246 4.58 -18.36 -2.94
CA VAL A 246 4.47 -17.74 -1.62
C VAL A 246 3.03 -17.29 -1.35
N GLU A 247 2.05 -18.03 -1.87
CA GLU A 247 0.63 -17.67 -1.76
C GLU A 247 0.12 -17.53 -0.32
N ASN A 248 0.79 -18.12 0.68
CA ASN A 248 0.40 -17.99 2.09
C ASN A 248 0.93 -16.72 2.76
N SER A 249 1.87 -16.00 2.12
CA SER A 249 2.37 -14.75 2.69
C SER A 249 1.24 -13.72 2.76
N LYS A 250 1.04 -13.16 3.94
CA LYS A 250 0.00 -12.17 4.25
C LYS A 250 0.32 -10.81 3.65
N ILE A 251 1.60 -10.45 3.58
CA ILE A 251 2.08 -9.15 3.09
C ILE A 251 3.22 -9.36 2.09
N PHE A 252 3.20 -8.58 1.01
CA PHE A 252 4.31 -8.51 0.07
C PHE A 252 5.07 -7.19 0.25
N ILE A 253 6.40 -7.24 0.16
CA ILE A 253 7.26 -6.07 0.18
C ILE A 253 8.02 -6.01 -1.13
N GLY A 254 7.67 -5.06 -1.97
CA GLY A 254 8.32 -4.81 -3.24
C GLY A 254 9.39 -3.74 -3.11
N ILE A 255 10.64 -4.09 -3.43
CA ILE A 255 11.74 -3.14 -3.43
C ILE A 255 12.01 -2.76 -4.88
N SER A 256 11.52 -1.58 -5.23
CA SER A 256 11.45 -1.07 -6.59
C SER A 256 12.53 -0.02 -6.83
N SER A 257 13.18 -0.14 -7.96
CA SER A 257 14.10 0.85 -8.51
C SER A 257 13.72 1.03 -9.99
N ASN A 258 14.14 2.12 -10.66
CA ASN A 258 13.54 2.57 -11.95
C ASN A 258 13.24 1.47 -12.99
N SER A 259 14.10 0.45 -13.13
CA SER A 259 13.97 -0.62 -14.13
C SER A 259 13.39 -1.94 -13.61
N SER A 260 13.00 -2.03 -12.34
CA SER A 260 12.47 -3.29 -11.78
C SER A 260 10.94 -3.32 -11.68
N GLN A 261 10.28 -2.20 -11.37
CA GLN A 261 8.80 -2.09 -11.32
C GLN A 261 8.12 -3.22 -10.52
N VAL A 262 8.80 -3.70 -9.46
CA VAL A 262 8.37 -4.85 -8.65
C VAL A 262 7.01 -4.60 -8.00
N THR A 263 6.84 -3.42 -7.40
CA THR A 263 5.62 -3.02 -6.70
C THR A 263 4.40 -3.01 -7.60
N GLY A 264 4.49 -2.41 -8.78
CA GLY A 264 3.43 -2.40 -9.78
C GLY A 264 3.05 -3.80 -10.26
N ALA A 265 4.05 -4.65 -10.50
CA ALA A 265 3.80 -6.04 -10.88
C ALA A 265 3.15 -6.85 -9.74
N LEU A 266 3.56 -6.64 -8.48
CA LEU A 266 2.96 -7.33 -7.33
C LEU A 266 1.49 -6.99 -7.18
N VAL A 267 1.14 -5.70 -7.19
CA VAL A 267 -0.26 -5.31 -7.04
C VAL A 267 -1.13 -5.77 -8.20
N GLY A 268 -0.56 -6.14 -9.35
CA GLY A 268 -1.31 -6.81 -10.42
C GLY A 268 -1.60 -8.29 -10.15
N LEU A 269 -0.78 -8.96 -9.32
CA LEU A 269 -0.83 -10.42 -9.12
C LEU A 269 -1.40 -10.85 -7.76
N THR A 270 -1.57 -9.92 -6.80
CA THR A 270 -2.07 -10.25 -5.47
C THR A 270 -3.16 -9.27 -5.01
N ASP A 271 -4.15 -9.80 -4.29
CA ASP A 271 -5.17 -9.03 -3.57
C ASP A 271 -4.68 -8.58 -2.19
N ARG A 272 -3.53 -9.10 -1.73
CA ARG A 272 -2.96 -8.80 -0.41
C ARG A 272 -2.24 -7.45 -0.39
N PRO A 273 -2.02 -6.86 0.80
CA PRO A 273 -1.24 -5.63 0.93
C PRO A 273 0.16 -5.75 0.30
N VAL A 274 0.51 -4.75 -0.49
CA VAL A 274 1.86 -4.57 -1.03
C VAL A 274 2.47 -3.30 -0.43
N ILE A 275 3.58 -3.46 0.29
CA ILE A 275 4.40 -2.34 0.76
C ILE A 275 5.46 -2.06 -0.29
N GLY A 276 5.49 -0.82 -0.78
CA GLY A 276 6.48 -0.37 -1.74
C GLY A 276 7.62 0.35 -1.06
N VAL A 277 8.85 -0.11 -1.30
CA VAL A 277 10.08 0.56 -0.86
C VAL A 277 10.82 1.07 -2.09
N PRO A 278 10.67 2.36 -2.43
CA PRO A 278 11.43 2.98 -3.50
C PRO A 278 12.92 2.93 -3.13
N CYS A 279 13.78 2.53 -4.05
CA CYS A 279 15.24 2.54 -3.87
C CYS A 279 15.91 3.49 -4.85
N GLU A 280 16.83 4.29 -4.31
CA GLU A 280 17.65 5.23 -5.05
C GLU A 280 19.09 4.74 -5.05
N ASN A 281 19.65 4.52 -6.25
CA ASN A 281 21.09 4.29 -6.46
C ASN A 281 21.75 5.46 -7.21
N GLU A 282 20.96 6.38 -7.79
CA GLU A 282 21.36 7.57 -8.54
C GLU A 282 20.36 8.69 -8.25
N LEU A 283 20.83 9.95 -8.19
CA LEU A 283 20.03 11.12 -7.81
C LEU A 283 18.70 11.22 -8.58
N GLY A 284 17.57 11.26 -7.88
CA GLY A 284 16.25 11.50 -8.49
C GLY A 284 15.05 11.00 -7.68
N ARG A 285 13.87 11.61 -7.88
CA ARG A 285 12.62 11.30 -7.14
C ARG A 285 11.65 10.39 -7.92
N GLU A 286 12.02 9.99 -9.13
CA GLU A 286 11.15 9.32 -10.11
C GLU A 286 10.72 7.93 -9.62
N HIS A 287 11.62 7.23 -8.92
CA HIS A 287 11.35 5.91 -8.36
C HIS A 287 10.26 5.93 -7.27
N MET A 288 10.20 7.01 -6.48
CA MET A 288 9.13 7.23 -5.50
C MET A 288 7.81 7.51 -6.22
N LEU A 289 7.81 8.42 -7.20
CA LEU A 289 6.61 8.78 -7.97
C LEU A 289 6.00 7.58 -8.70
N THR A 290 6.84 6.73 -9.29
CA THR A 290 6.39 5.51 -9.98
C THR A 290 5.87 4.44 -9.02
N THR A 291 6.31 4.44 -7.76
CA THR A 291 5.82 3.49 -6.74
C THR A 291 4.48 3.94 -6.15
N VAL A 292 4.31 5.25 -5.93
CA VAL A 292 3.15 5.79 -5.20
C VAL A 292 1.94 6.09 -6.11
N ASN A 293 2.17 6.50 -7.36
CA ASN A 293 1.10 6.90 -8.28
C ASN A 293 0.46 5.70 -8.98
N MET A 294 -0.28 4.92 -8.20
CA MET A 294 -1.06 3.81 -8.73
C MET A 294 -2.44 4.26 -9.23
N PRO A 295 -3.00 3.62 -10.28
CA PRO A 295 -4.38 3.85 -10.69
C PRO A 295 -5.37 3.34 -9.62
N PRO A 296 -6.66 3.72 -9.72
CA PRO A 296 -7.70 3.20 -8.84
C PRO A 296 -7.74 1.67 -8.82
N GLY A 297 -7.92 1.07 -7.65
CA GLY A 297 -8.13 -0.37 -7.50
C GLY A 297 -6.89 -1.18 -7.13
N VAL A 298 -5.68 -0.61 -7.31
CA VAL A 298 -4.41 -1.31 -7.09
C VAL A 298 -3.45 -0.51 -6.19
N PRO A 299 -3.83 -0.26 -4.92
CA PRO A 299 -3.03 0.56 -4.03
C PRO A 299 -1.68 -0.07 -3.68
N VAL A 300 -0.67 0.78 -3.45
CA VAL A 300 0.62 0.41 -2.84
C VAL A 300 0.79 1.23 -1.57
N ALA A 301 1.14 0.58 -0.46
CA ALA A 301 1.57 1.24 0.77
C ALA A 301 3.02 1.73 0.60
N THR A 302 3.21 2.94 0.08
CA THR A 302 4.56 3.45 -0.22
C THR A 302 5.19 4.05 1.02
N VAL A 303 6.38 3.55 1.38
CA VAL A 303 7.23 4.18 2.40
C VAL A 303 8.33 5.01 1.75
N GLY A 304 9.04 5.80 2.55
CA GLY A 304 10.13 6.66 2.07
C GLY A 304 11.24 5.93 1.33
N ILE A 305 11.97 6.70 0.53
CA ILE A 305 13.10 6.26 -0.27
C ILE A 305 14.15 5.56 0.59
N ASN A 306 14.61 4.38 0.14
CA ASN A 306 15.58 3.51 0.81
C ASN A 306 15.18 3.10 2.25
N ASN A 307 13.92 3.29 2.63
CA ASN A 307 13.45 3.14 3.99
C ASN A 307 12.90 1.74 4.28
N GLY A 308 13.71 0.72 3.99
CA GLY A 308 13.37 -0.67 4.27
C GLY A 308 13.08 -0.94 5.76
N ARG A 309 13.66 -0.15 6.67
CA ARG A 309 13.36 -0.29 8.10
C ARG A 309 11.91 0.07 8.42
N ASN A 310 11.41 1.18 7.89
CA ASN A 310 10.01 1.57 8.07
C ASN A 310 9.04 0.63 7.36
N ALA A 311 9.42 0.02 6.24
CA ALA A 311 8.62 -1.05 5.65
C ALA A 311 8.41 -2.21 6.64
N GLY A 312 9.48 -2.64 7.32
CA GLY A 312 9.37 -3.68 8.36
C GLY A 312 8.54 -3.25 9.58
N VAL A 313 8.63 -1.98 10.01
CA VAL A 313 7.77 -1.46 11.09
C VAL A 313 6.31 -1.45 10.66
N LEU A 314 6.02 -0.97 9.45
CA LEU A 314 4.67 -0.93 8.90
C LEU A 314 4.07 -2.33 8.77
N THR A 315 4.86 -3.32 8.34
CA THR A 315 4.45 -4.73 8.37
C THR A 315 4.02 -5.18 9.76
N GLY A 316 4.82 -4.83 10.78
CA GLY A 316 4.45 -5.08 12.16
C GLY A 316 3.13 -4.41 12.54
N GLU A 317 2.95 -3.12 12.25
CA GLU A 317 1.72 -2.38 12.57
C GLU A 317 0.49 -3.07 11.95
N ILE A 318 0.59 -3.47 10.69
CA ILE A 318 -0.48 -4.17 9.96
C ILE A 318 -0.78 -5.54 10.60
N LEU A 319 0.22 -6.39 10.82
CA LEU A 319 0.01 -7.72 11.42
C LEU A 319 -0.47 -7.65 12.89
N SER A 320 -0.17 -6.54 13.57
CA SER A 320 -0.54 -6.32 14.96
C SER A 320 -1.99 -5.87 15.16
N ILE A 321 -2.77 -5.65 14.09
CA ILE A 321 -4.18 -5.21 14.20
C ILE A 321 -4.96 -6.12 15.17
N LYS A 322 -4.77 -7.44 15.08
CA LYS A 322 -5.37 -8.44 15.99
C LYS A 322 -4.35 -9.21 16.84
N ASP A 323 -3.05 -8.91 16.75
CA ASP A 323 -1.99 -9.60 17.51
C ASP A 323 -1.33 -8.68 18.53
N THR A 324 -1.64 -8.89 19.81
CA THR A 324 -1.11 -8.10 20.94
C THR A 324 0.38 -8.31 21.19
N ASN A 325 0.96 -9.45 20.82
CA ASN A 325 2.39 -9.71 21.03
C ASN A 325 3.25 -8.83 20.12
N ILE A 326 2.83 -8.65 18.86
CA ILE A 326 3.52 -7.77 17.92
C ILE A 326 3.41 -6.31 18.35
N ILE A 327 2.26 -5.88 18.91
CA ILE A 327 2.09 -4.52 19.47
C ILE A 327 3.16 -4.25 20.54
N GLU A 328 3.37 -5.18 21.48
CA GLU A 328 4.35 -4.98 22.55
C GLU A 328 5.78 -4.83 22.00
N LEU A 329 6.16 -5.63 21.00
CA LEU A 329 7.45 -5.53 20.33
C LEU A 329 7.61 -4.20 19.57
N LEU A 330 6.56 -3.74 18.90
CA LEU A 330 6.54 -2.44 18.21
C LEU A 330 6.71 -1.28 19.18
N THR A 331 6.01 -1.29 20.32
CA THR A 331 6.15 -0.25 21.35
C THR A 331 7.58 -0.19 21.86
N LYS A 332 8.20 -1.33 22.16
CA LYS A 332 9.61 -1.39 22.59
C LYS A 332 10.56 -0.86 21.51
N LEU A 333 10.31 -1.18 20.24
CA LEU A 333 11.10 -0.71 19.09
C LEU A 333 10.97 0.80 18.89
N LYS A 334 9.75 1.35 18.98
CA LYS A 334 9.47 2.78 18.80
C LYS A 334 10.00 3.66 19.93
N ASP A 335 9.93 3.18 21.17
CA ASP A 335 10.47 3.88 22.35
C ASP A 335 12.01 3.94 22.42
N LYS A 336 12.71 3.35 21.45
CA LYS A 336 14.18 3.15 21.45
C LYS A 336 14.70 2.45 22.71
N LYS A 337 13.83 1.78 23.47
CA LYS A 337 14.18 0.95 24.63
C LYS A 337 14.79 -0.40 24.21
N ILE A 338 14.83 -0.68 22.90
CA ILE A 338 15.65 -1.73 22.32
C ILE A 338 16.94 -1.11 21.78
N ASN A 339 17.96 -1.09 22.63
CA ASN A 339 19.31 -1.50 22.24
C ASN A 339 19.59 -2.80 23.00
N LEU A 340 19.04 -3.91 22.51
CA LEU A 340 19.32 -5.26 23.01
C LEU A 340 19.45 -6.19 21.81
#